data_AF-A0A419DEF4-F1
#
_entry.id   AF-A0A419DEF4-F1
#
_cell.length_a   1.000
_cell.length_b   1.000
_cell.length_c   1.000
_cell.angle_alpha   90.00
_cell.angle_beta   90.00
_cell.angle_gamma   90.00
#
_symmetry.space_group_name_H-M   'P 1'
#
loop_
_entity.id
_entity.type
_entity.pdbx_description
1 polymer ?
#
loop_
_entity_poly.entity_id
_entity_poly.type
_entity_poly.pdbx_seq_one_letter_code
_entity_poly.pdbx_strand_id
1 'polypeptide(L)'
;MLTLKEHLNLGKLAKAAIFYLVLIMLFFIVVEGLSSVTMFIIGIFTRHEAREAKHAQYDELLGWVNKPNVYIKDLYGPNVYLRTNSQGFRSNTDFTANIPQGKIRIICTGDSFTLGYGVDNDNAWCQLLSANDERLETVNMGQGGYGIDQAYLWYMRDGRKLEHDIHIFAFIDDDFRRATSSKFWNYQKPVFKLKGDTLIIDNVPVPRYQFETPVLTRIATNWRNFQMFQLLGRMRERSKVQLIPYKGFDEPIRNIALKIFEALHQAHKEKGSTLVVLYLPTDYDYSHEVPWRKFLSDEFKKRDIIFIDMTPEFVKQPMNLMFKVHYSEYGNKYLADALYKKLTAIPEIRNKLSKVR
;
A
#
# COMPACT_ATOMS: atom_id res chain seq x y z
N MET A 1 49.54 33.43 38.69
CA MET A 1 48.58 34.43 39.18
C MET A 1 48.36 35.41 38.03
N LEU A 2 47.24 35.31 37.30
CA LEU A 2 46.93 36.24 36.21
C LEU A 2 46.74 37.65 36.79
N THR A 3 47.28 38.66 36.13
CA THR A 3 47.20 40.05 36.58
C THR A 3 45.73 40.54 36.52
N LEU A 4 45.34 41.49 37.38
CA LEU A 4 43.98 42.05 37.42
C LEU A 4 43.48 42.53 36.03
N LYS A 5 44.42 42.96 35.17
CA LYS A 5 44.20 43.42 33.79
C LYS A 5 43.88 42.26 32.82
N GLU A 6 44.49 41.09 33.02
CA GLU A 6 44.20 39.87 32.26
C GLU A 6 42.83 39.30 32.63
N HIS A 7 42.47 39.29 33.92
CA HIS A 7 41.11 38.91 34.36
C HIS A 7 40.01 39.82 33.79
N LEU A 8 40.26 41.13 33.70
CA LEU A 8 39.33 42.08 33.07
C LEU A 8 39.16 41.84 31.56
N ASN A 9 40.24 41.49 30.86
CA ASN A 9 40.20 41.17 29.43
C ASN A 9 39.51 39.83 29.14
N LEU A 10 39.74 38.80 29.97
CA LEU A 10 39.00 37.52 29.88
C LEU A 10 37.49 37.72 30.07
N GLY A 11 37.07 38.58 31.01
CA GLY A 11 35.66 38.89 31.21
C GLY A 11 35.00 39.61 30.02
N LYS A 12 35.73 40.47 29.31
CA LYS A 12 35.25 41.13 28.08
C LYS A 12 35.16 40.15 26.91
N LEU A 13 36.16 39.28 26.75
CA LEU A 13 36.15 38.24 25.72
C LEU A 13 35.03 37.23 25.94
N ALA A 14 34.76 36.83 27.18
CA ALA A 14 33.65 35.95 27.53
C ALA A 14 32.29 36.59 27.21
N LYS A 15 32.09 37.87 27.53
CA LYS A 15 30.86 38.60 27.18
C LYS A 15 30.67 38.72 25.66
N ALA A 16 31.74 39.00 24.92
CA ALA A 16 31.70 39.03 23.46
C ALA A 16 31.37 37.65 22.88
N ALA A 17 31.99 36.58 23.38
CA ALA A 17 31.69 35.22 22.95
C ALA A 17 30.23 34.83 23.21
N ILE A 18 29.68 35.15 24.40
CA ILE A 18 28.26 34.92 24.71
C ILE A 18 27.37 35.73 23.77
N PHE A 19 27.71 36.99 23.49
CA PHE A 19 26.95 37.84 22.56
C PHE A 19 26.92 37.26 21.14
N TYR A 20 28.06 36.81 20.62
CA TYR A 20 28.12 36.17 19.30
C TYR A 20 27.38 34.83 19.28
N LEU A 21 27.45 34.04 20.35
CA LEU A 21 26.66 32.80 20.48
C LEU A 21 25.15 33.08 20.43
N VAL A 22 24.68 34.13 21.12
CA VAL A 22 23.28 34.55 21.07
C VAL A 22 22.88 35.00 19.65
N LEU A 23 23.74 35.78 18.98
CA LEU A 23 23.49 36.19 17.58
C LEU A 23 23.42 35.00 16.62
N ILE A 24 24.32 34.03 16.76
CA ILE A 24 24.31 32.79 15.97
C ILE A 24 23.03 32.01 16.23
N MET A 25 22.61 31.86 17.48
CA MET A 25 21.34 31.20 17.81
C MET A 25 20.13 31.92 17.20
N LEU A 26 20.08 33.26 17.30
CA LEU A 26 19.02 34.05 16.68
C LEU A 26 18.99 33.90 15.16
N PHE A 27 20.16 33.89 14.51
CA PHE A 27 20.29 33.63 13.09
C PHE A 27 19.70 32.27 12.70
N PHE A 28 20.05 31.19 13.42
CA PHE A 28 19.48 29.87 13.16
C PHE A 28 17.97 29.82 13.39
N ILE A 29 17.44 30.51 14.41
CA ILE A 29 15.99 30.60 14.66
C ILE A 29 15.28 31.30 13.48
N VAL A 30 15.85 32.40 12.97
CA VAL A 30 15.28 33.12 11.83
C VAL A 30 15.34 32.29 10.56
N VAL A 31 16.48 31.65 10.27
CA VAL A 31 16.65 30.78 9.10
C VAL A 31 15.69 29.59 9.15
N GLU A 32 15.55 28.93 10.30
CA GLU A 32 14.60 27.84 10.49
C GLU A 32 13.17 28.33 10.34
N GLY A 33 12.82 29.46 10.95
CA GLY A 33 11.48 30.06 10.85
C GLY A 33 11.11 30.40 9.41
N LEU A 34 12.01 31.05 8.67
CA LEU A 34 11.83 31.37 7.25
C LEU A 34 11.76 30.10 6.40
N SER A 35 12.59 29.10 6.67
CA SER A 35 12.56 27.80 5.98
C SER A 35 11.25 27.04 6.23
N SER A 36 10.77 27.02 7.48
CA SER A 36 9.48 26.48 7.88
C SER A 36 8.31 27.15 7.15
N VAL A 37 8.28 28.48 7.15
CA VAL A 37 7.23 29.26 6.48
C VAL A 37 7.28 29.03 4.97
N THR A 38 8.47 29.01 4.39
CA THR A 38 8.66 28.73 2.96
C THR A 38 8.19 27.33 2.61
N MET A 39 8.55 26.30 3.38
CA MET A 39 8.09 24.92 3.19
C MET A 39 6.58 24.78 3.38
N PHE A 40 5.99 25.53 4.30
CA PHE A 40 4.54 25.59 4.51
C PHE A 40 3.81 26.22 3.32
N ILE A 41 4.30 27.37 2.84
CA ILE A 41 3.79 28.05 1.64
C ILE A 41 3.94 27.14 0.43
N ILE A 42 5.14 26.57 0.22
CA ILE A 42 5.38 25.56 -0.83
C ILE A 42 4.37 24.43 -0.67
N GLY A 43 4.18 23.82 0.50
CA GLY A 43 3.16 22.76 0.69
C GLY A 43 1.70 23.21 0.48
N ILE A 44 1.38 24.50 0.64
CA ILE A 44 0.09 25.11 0.28
C ILE A 44 -0.03 25.35 -1.22
N PHE A 45 1.04 25.38 -2.00
CA PHE A 45 0.96 25.62 -3.45
C PHE A 45 1.31 24.37 -4.27
N THR A 46 2.27 23.56 -3.83
CA THR A 46 2.58 22.25 -4.36
C THR A 46 1.49 21.27 -3.96
N ARG A 47 0.77 20.76 -4.97
CA ARG A 47 0.08 19.50 -4.84
C ARG A 47 1.14 18.42 -4.87
N HIS A 48 1.52 17.84 -3.73
CA HIS A 48 1.88 16.43 -3.77
C HIS A 48 0.56 15.65 -3.82
N GLU A 49 -0.14 15.78 -4.95
CA GLU A 49 -1.14 14.79 -5.30
C GLU A 49 -0.41 13.44 -5.26
N ALA A 50 -0.92 12.53 -4.44
CA ALA A 50 -0.52 11.12 -4.53
C ALA A 50 -0.55 10.74 -6.01
N ARG A 51 0.45 10.01 -6.52
CA ARG A 51 0.54 9.69 -7.95
C ARG A 51 -0.73 8.97 -8.44
N GLU A 52 -1.38 8.28 -7.52
CA GLU A 52 -2.71 7.69 -7.58
C GLU A 52 -3.80 8.65 -8.06
N ALA A 53 -3.78 9.93 -7.66
CA ALA A 53 -4.77 10.92 -8.11
C ALA A 53 -4.77 11.12 -9.64
N LYS A 54 -3.65 10.84 -10.31
CA LYS A 54 -3.55 10.97 -11.77
C LYS A 54 -4.33 9.88 -12.50
N HIS A 55 -4.39 8.68 -11.94
CA HIS A 55 -5.05 7.52 -12.55
C HIS A 55 -6.30 7.03 -11.80
N ALA A 56 -6.62 7.59 -10.63
CA ALA A 56 -7.81 7.23 -9.86
C ALA A 56 -8.90 8.31 -9.95
N GLN A 57 -10.15 7.87 -9.84
CA GLN A 57 -11.36 8.68 -9.74
C GLN A 57 -12.16 8.27 -8.51
N TYR A 58 -13.03 9.16 -8.04
CA TYR A 58 -13.97 8.87 -6.97
C TYR A 58 -14.83 7.65 -7.28
N ASP A 59 -15.11 6.87 -6.25
CA ASP A 59 -16.02 5.74 -6.30
C ASP A 59 -16.88 5.72 -5.04
N GLU A 60 -18.19 5.59 -5.17
CA GLU A 60 -19.09 5.66 -4.01
C GLU A 60 -19.04 4.43 -3.11
N LEU A 61 -18.63 3.27 -3.65
CA LEU A 61 -18.52 2.04 -2.87
C LEU A 61 -17.08 1.82 -2.38
N LEU A 62 -16.10 2.11 -3.24
CA LEU A 62 -14.69 1.80 -2.99
C LEU A 62 -13.90 3.00 -2.45
N GLY A 63 -14.46 4.21 -2.54
CA GLY A 63 -13.81 5.48 -2.26
C GLY A 63 -13.05 6.04 -3.45
N TRP A 64 -12.19 5.23 -4.07
CA TRP A 64 -11.54 5.56 -5.33
C TRP A 64 -11.31 4.29 -6.16
N VAL A 65 -11.29 4.41 -7.48
CA VAL A 65 -10.98 3.33 -8.42
C VAL A 65 -10.19 3.90 -9.59
N ASN A 66 -9.48 3.07 -10.35
CA ASN A 66 -8.80 3.51 -11.55
C ASN A 66 -9.77 4.08 -12.59
N LYS A 67 -9.40 5.20 -13.21
CA LYS A 67 -10.03 5.76 -14.40
C LYS A 67 -9.86 4.77 -15.56
N PRO A 68 -10.88 4.54 -16.39
CA PRO A 68 -10.74 3.72 -17.59
C PRO A 68 -9.91 4.45 -18.67
N ASN A 69 -9.25 3.69 -19.53
CA ASN A 69 -8.51 4.18 -20.71
C ASN A 69 -7.45 5.25 -20.41
N VAL A 70 -6.73 5.14 -19.29
CA VAL A 70 -5.64 6.05 -18.95
C VAL A 70 -4.32 5.52 -19.50
N TYR A 71 -3.52 6.41 -20.07
CA TYR A 71 -2.10 6.16 -20.38
C TYR A 71 -1.27 7.36 -19.89
N ILE A 72 -0.33 7.10 -18.98
CA ILE A 72 0.57 8.12 -18.45
C ILE A 72 2.00 7.66 -18.70
N LYS A 73 2.61 8.23 -19.74
CA LYS A 73 4.04 8.09 -20.04
C LYS A 73 4.83 8.74 -18.89
N ASP A 74 5.80 8.04 -18.32
CA ASP A 74 6.69 8.53 -17.26
C ASP A 74 6.07 8.79 -15.87
N LEU A 75 5.04 8.04 -15.47
CA LEU A 75 4.42 8.20 -14.14
C LEU A 75 5.41 7.92 -13.00
N TYR A 76 6.27 6.90 -13.15
CA TYR A 76 7.18 6.44 -12.10
C TYR A 76 8.66 6.79 -12.35
N GLY A 77 8.99 7.28 -13.54
CA GLY A 77 10.33 7.60 -14.00
C GLY A 77 10.40 7.56 -15.53
N PRO A 78 11.52 7.94 -16.16
CA PRO A 78 11.66 7.90 -17.60
C PRO A 78 11.30 6.53 -18.19
N ASN A 79 10.39 6.52 -19.16
CA ASN A 79 9.80 5.34 -19.83
C ASN A 79 9.00 4.39 -18.92
N VAL A 80 8.77 4.71 -17.65
CA VAL A 80 7.97 3.88 -16.74
C VAL A 80 6.52 4.35 -16.74
N TYR A 81 5.72 3.75 -17.62
CA TYR A 81 4.34 4.15 -17.88
C TYR A 81 3.32 3.44 -16.98
N LEU A 82 2.14 4.03 -16.82
CA LEU A 82 0.96 3.32 -16.30
C LEU A 82 -0.15 3.37 -17.33
N ARG A 83 -0.76 2.21 -17.59
CA ARG A 83 -1.93 2.09 -18.45
C ARG A 83 -3.06 1.35 -17.75
N THR A 84 -4.27 1.88 -17.90
CA THR A 84 -5.51 1.18 -17.54
C THR A 84 -6.33 0.90 -18.79
N ASN A 85 -6.99 -0.25 -18.83
CA ASN A 85 -7.87 -0.62 -19.94
C ASN A 85 -9.25 0.05 -19.80
N SER A 86 -10.18 -0.26 -20.70
CA SER A 86 -11.53 0.36 -20.69
C SER A 86 -12.36 -0.04 -19.47
N GLN A 87 -12.01 -1.14 -18.81
CA GLN A 87 -12.65 -1.63 -17.58
C GLN A 87 -12.01 -1.05 -16.31
N GLY A 88 -10.94 -0.25 -16.44
CA GLY A 88 -10.20 0.34 -15.31
C GLY A 88 -9.20 -0.60 -14.65
N PHE A 89 -8.92 -1.78 -15.22
CA PHE A 89 -7.86 -2.65 -14.72
C PHE A 89 -6.50 -2.18 -15.23
N ARG A 90 -5.43 -2.43 -14.47
CA ARG A 90 -4.07 -2.11 -14.93
C ARG A 90 -3.65 -3.14 -15.97
N SER A 91 -3.94 -2.85 -17.24
CA SER A 91 -3.73 -3.76 -18.36
C SER A 91 -3.47 -2.97 -19.65
N ASN A 92 -2.78 -3.61 -20.58
CA ASN A 92 -2.57 -3.10 -21.93
C ASN A 92 -3.74 -3.41 -22.87
N THR A 93 -4.65 -4.31 -22.47
CA THR A 93 -5.77 -4.79 -23.28
C THR A 93 -7.05 -4.93 -22.46
N ASP A 94 -8.20 -4.94 -23.14
CA ASP A 94 -9.50 -5.25 -22.54
C ASP A 94 -9.70 -6.76 -22.36
N PHE A 95 -10.56 -7.14 -21.43
CA PHE A 95 -10.92 -8.52 -21.14
C PHE A 95 -12.38 -8.80 -21.47
N THR A 96 -12.62 -9.93 -22.15
CA THR A 96 -13.97 -10.47 -22.34
C THR A 96 -14.51 -11.09 -21.05
N ALA A 97 -15.84 -11.17 -20.91
CA ALA A 97 -16.45 -11.83 -19.75
C ALA A 97 -15.99 -13.29 -19.62
N ASN A 98 -16.00 -14.03 -20.73
CA ASN A 98 -15.56 -15.43 -20.77
C ASN A 98 -14.04 -15.54 -20.90
N ILE A 99 -13.48 -16.64 -20.40
CA ILE A 99 -12.05 -16.96 -20.54
C ILE A 99 -11.76 -17.27 -22.02
N PRO A 100 -10.73 -16.66 -22.64
CA PRO A 100 -10.38 -16.96 -24.02
C PRO A 100 -9.97 -18.43 -24.19
N GLN A 101 -10.18 -18.99 -25.38
CA GLN A 101 -9.77 -20.35 -25.70
C GLN A 101 -8.25 -20.52 -25.48
N GLY A 102 -7.85 -21.64 -24.88
CA GLY A 102 -6.43 -21.90 -24.63
C GLY A 102 -5.86 -21.08 -23.46
N LYS A 103 -6.70 -20.38 -22.68
CA LYS A 103 -6.26 -19.60 -21.52
C LYS A 103 -6.81 -20.13 -20.20
N ILE A 104 -6.07 -19.84 -19.14
CA ILE A 104 -6.48 -19.87 -17.73
C ILE A 104 -6.46 -18.42 -17.25
N ARG A 105 -7.58 -17.91 -16.73
CA ARG A 105 -7.63 -16.54 -16.22
C ARG A 105 -7.33 -16.47 -14.73
N ILE A 106 -6.40 -15.60 -14.37
CA ILE A 106 -6.03 -15.26 -12.99
C ILE A 106 -6.43 -13.81 -12.70
N ILE A 107 -7.27 -13.59 -11.69
CA ILE A 107 -7.51 -12.26 -11.14
C ILE A 107 -6.51 -12.02 -10.00
N CYS A 108 -5.79 -10.90 -10.02
CA CYS A 108 -4.93 -10.46 -8.92
C CYS A 108 -5.56 -9.23 -8.25
N THR A 109 -5.97 -9.32 -6.99
CA THR A 109 -6.46 -8.16 -6.22
C THR A 109 -5.50 -7.82 -5.10
N GLY A 110 -5.44 -6.56 -4.72
CA GLY A 110 -4.63 -6.11 -3.60
C GLY A 110 -4.35 -4.62 -3.64
N ASP A 111 -3.30 -4.23 -2.94
CA ASP A 111 -2.92 -2.83 -2.76
C ASP A 111 -1.94 -2.33 -3.85
N SER A 112 -1.15 -1.30 -3.50
CA SER A 112 -0.05 -0.76 -4.29
C SER A 112 0.99 -1.78 -4.77
N PHE A 113 1.23 -2.87 -4.02
CA PHE A 113 2.15 -3.93 -4.44
C PHE A 113 1.56 -4.77 -5.55
N THR A 114 0.25 -5.03 -5.50
CA THR A 114 -0.47 -5.70 -6.60
C THR A 114 -0.59 -4.80 -7.81
N LEU A 115 -0.83 -3.50 -7.59
CA LEU A 115 -0.84 -2.51 -8.66
C LEU A 115 0.51 -2.52 -9.40
N GLY A 116 1.63 -2.80 -8.72
CA GLY A 116 2.97 -2.65 -9.26
C GLY A 116 3.43 -1.18 -9.22
N TYR A 117 3.18 -0.50 -8.09
CA TYR A 117 3.60 0.89 -7.93
C TYR A 117 5.12 1.00 -8.11
N GLY A 118 5.56 1.90 -9.00
CA GLY A 118 6.98 2.14 -9.26
C GLY A 118 7.54 1.43 -10.50
N VAL A 119 6.82 0.48 -11.09
CA VAL A 119 7.19 -0.21 -12.33
C VAL A 119 6.14 0.03 -13.41
N ASP A 120 6.44 -0.27 -14.68
CA ASP A 120 5.45 -0.17 -15.75
C ASP A 120 4.48 -1.36 -15.75
N ASN A 121 3.53 -1.39 -16.69
CA ASN A 121 2.56 -2.49 -16.76
C ASN A 121 3.23 -3.85 -17.00
N ASP A 122 4.25 -3.90 -17.85
CA ASP A 122 4.90 -5.15 -18.28
C ASP A 122 5.80 -5.73 -17.19
N ASN A 123 6.26 -4.87 -16.28
CA ASN A 123 7.11 -5.23 -15.15
C ASN A 123 6.34 -5.45 -13.83
N ALA A 124 5.02 -5.31 -13.80
CA ALA A 124 4.21 -5.64 -12.63
C ALA A 124 4.09 -7.17 -12.46
N TRP A 125 4.26 -7.70 -11.25
CA TRP A 125 4.32 -9.16 -11.02
C TRP A 125 3.10 -9.92 -11.55
N CYS A 126 1.89 -9.34 -11.47
CA CYS A 126 0.69 -9.98 -11.98
C CYS A 126 0.77 -10.17 -13.50
N GLN A 127 1.21 -9.15 -14.25
CA GLN A 127 1.44 -9.25 -15.70
C GLN A 127 2.57 -10.23 -16.04
N LEU A 128 3.63 -10.26 -15.23
CA LEU A 128 4.76 -11.16 -15.42
C LEU A 128 4.38 -12.64 -15.25
N LEU A 129 3.30 -12.99 -14.55
CA LEU A 129 2.78 -14.36 -14.55
C LEU A 129 2.36 -14.81 -15.96
N SER A 130 1.72 -13.93 -16.75
CA SER A 130 1.39 -14.20 -18.15
C SER A 130 2.61 -14.26 -19.07
N ALA A 131 3.71 -13.59 -18.69
CA ALA A 131 4.99 -13.71 -19.40
C ALA A 131 5.71 -15.04 -19.08
N ASN A 132 5.48 -15.61 -17.90
CA ASN A 132 6.06 -16.88 -17.48
C ASN A 132 5.37 -18.11 -18.08
N ASP A 133 4.08 -18.00 -18.40
CA ASP A 133 3.30 -19.04 -19.08
C ASP A 133 2.24 -18.38 -19.96
N GLU A 134 2.38 -18.57 -21.28
CA GLU A 134 1.49 -17.97 -22.27
C GLU A 134 0.04 -18.46 -22.15
N ARG A 135 -0.23 -19.56 -21.44
CA ARG A 135 -1.59 -20.02 -21.16
C ARG A 135 -2.28 -19.14 -20.12
N LEU A 136 -1.57 -18.28 -19.39
CA LEU A 136 -2.16 -17.43 -18.36
C LEU A 136 -2.63 -16.10 -18.94
N GLU A 137 -3.87 -15.73 -18.64
CA GLU A 137 -4.39 -14.37 -18.80
C GLU A 137 -4.56 -13.74 -17.42
N THR A 138 -3.85 -12.66 -17.14
CA THR A 138 -3.80 -12.05 -15.81
C THR A 138 -4.54 -10.72 -15.78
N VAL A 139 -5.40 -10.53 -14.78
CA VAL A 139 -6.19 -9.31 -14.58
C VAL A 139 -5.70 -8.62 -13.31
N ASN A 140 -4.98 -7.52 -13.46
CA ASN A 140 -4.45 -6.76 -12.34
C ASN A 140 -5.49 -5.75 -11.80
N MET A 141 -6.09 -6.10 -10.65
CA MET A 141 -6.99 -5.30 -9.84
C MET A 141 -6.29 -4.79 -8.56
N GLY A 142 -5.03 -4.40 -8.66
CA GLY A 142 -4.32 -3.72 -7.59
C GLY A 142 -4.63 -2.23 -7.54
N GLN A 143 -4.70 -1.66 -6.34
CA GLN A 143 -4.89 -0.21 -6.19
C GLN A 143 -4.14 0.37 -5.00
N GLY A 144 -3.52 1.54 -5.21
CA GLY A 144 -2.76 2.24 -4.18
C GLY A 144 -3.62 2.60 -2.97
N GLY A 145 -3.10 2.31 -1.77
CA GLY A 145 -3.73 2.67 -0.49
C GLY A 145 -4.92 1.82 -0.07
N TYR A 146 -5.27 0.78 -0.84
CA TYR A 146 -6.33 -0.15 -0.44
C TYR A 146 -5.95 -0.91 0.82
N GLY A 147 -6.97 -1.25 1.62
CA GLY A 147 -6.90 -2.33 2.60
C GLY A 147 -7.56 -3.58 2.06
N ILE A 148 -7.57 -4.65 2.87
CA ILE A 148 -8.22 -5.92 2.52
C ILE A 148 -9.72 -5.76 2.23
N ASP A 149 -10.35 -4.76 2.83
CA ASP A 149 -11.75 -4.40 2.68
C ASP A 149 -12.05 -3.87 1.27
N GLN A 150 -11.28 -2.91 0.79
CA GLN A 150 -11.48 -2.32 -0.53
C GLN A 150 -11.11 -3.31 -1.64
N ALA A 151 -10.03 -4.08 -1.48
CA ALA A 151 -9.66 -5.13 -2.44
C ALA A 151 -10.76 -6.19 -2.57
N TYR A 152 -11.34 -6.61 -1.43
CA TYR A 152 -12.51 -7.51 -1.41
C TYR A 152 -13.71 -6.91 -2.13
N LEU A 153 -14.08 -5.66 -1.81
CA LEU A 153 -15.23 -4.99 -2.42
C LEU A 153 -15.06 -4.84 -3.93
N TRP A 154 -13.85 -4.49 -4.39
CA TRP A 154 -13.59 -4.33 -5.82
C TRP A 154 -13.71 -5.65 -6.57
N TYR A 155 -13.19 -6.75 -6.00
CA TYR A 155 -13.41 -8.08 -6.55
C TYR A 155 -14.90 -8.44 -6.60
N MET A 156 -15.63 -8.27 -5.50
CA MET A 156 -17.05 -8.64 -5.44
C MET A 156 -17.90 -7.85 -6.44
N ARG A 157 -17.59 -6.57 -6.64
CA ARG A 157 -18.31 -5.70 -7.58
C ARG A 157 -17.94 -6.00 -9.03
N ASP A 158 -16.65 -6.09 -9.36
CA ASP A 158 -16.18 -6.08 -10.75
C ASP A 158 -15.47 -7.37 -11.15
N GLY A 159 -14.56 -7.87 -10.32
CA GLY A 159 -13.80 -9.09 -10.62
C GLY A 159 -14.69 -10.34 -10.76
N ARG A 160 -15.75 -10.43 -9.94
CA ARG A 160 -16.70 -11.56 -9.97
C ARG A 160 -17.44 -11.68 -11.31
N LYS A 161 -17.58 -10.58 -12.06
CA LYS A 161 -18.24 -10.54 -13.38
C LYS A 161 -17.42 -11.20 -14.49
N LEU A 162 -16.10 -11.31 -14.32
CA LEU A 162 -15.22 -12.04 -15.25
C LEU A 162 -15.19 -13.51 -14.86
N GLU A 163 -15.43 -14.42 -15.81
CA GLU A 163 -15.07 -15.83 -15.63
C GLU A 163 -13.57 -15.92 -15.37
N HIS A 164 -13.17 -16.67 -14.35
CA HIS A 164 -11.78 -16.86 -13.98
C HIS A 164 -11.61 -18.18 -13.27
N ASP A 165 -10.41 -18.74 -13.38
CA ASP A 165 -10.04 -20.01 -12.79
C ASP A 165 -9.41 -19.85 -11.41
N ILE A 166 -8.67 -18.76 -11.23
CA ILE A 166 -7.85 -18.50 -10.05
C ILE A 166 -8.06 -17.04 -9.64
N HIS A 167 -8.18 -16.81 -8.35
CA HIS A 167 -8.10 -15.48 -7.76
C HIS A 167 -6.97 -15.46 -6.75
N ILE A 168 -5.98 -14.62 -7.00
CA ILE A 168 -4.91 -14.30 -6.08
C ILE A 168 -5.31 -13.04 -5.32
N PHE A 169 -5.66 -13.19 -4.06
CA PHE A 169 -5.87 -12.07 -3.15
C PHE A 169 -4.56 -11.77 -2.44
N ALA A 170 -3.86 -10.74 -2.89
CA ALA A 170 -2.56 -10.36 -2.38
C ALA A 170 -2.66 -9.20 -1.40
N PHE A 171 -1.92 -9.27 -0.29
CA PHE A 171 -1.93 -8.24 0.74
C PHE A 171 -0.57 -8.08 1.39
N ILE A 172 -0.35 -6.89 1.94
CA ILE A 172 0.70 -6.61 2.93
C ILE A 172 0.07 -6.46 4.31
N ASP A 173 0.89 -6.51 5.35
CA ASP A 173 0.47 -6.38 6.75
C ASP A 173 -0.25 -5.04 7.04
N ASP A 174 0.22 -3.99 6.37
CA ASP A 174 -0.32 -2.63 6.39
C ASP A 174 -1.81 -2.55 5.98
N ASP A 175 -2.28 -3.50 5.16
CA ASP A 175 -3.64 -3.51 4.61
C ASP A 175 -4.71 -3.78 5.68
N PHE A 176 -4.36 -4.53 6.73
CA PHE A 176 -5.26 -4.75 7.86
C PHE A 176 -5.43 -3.48 8.68
N ARG A 177 -4.32 -2.75 8.93
CA ARG A 177 -4.40 -1.44 9.60
C ARG A 177 -5.24 -0.48 8.77
N ARG A 178 -5.08 -0.45 7.45
CA ARG A 178 -5.89 0.38 6.54
C ARG A 178 -7.36 0.03 6.59
N ALA A 179 -7.72 -1.23 6.81
CA ALA A 179 -9.11 -1.68 6.93
C ALA A 179 -9.79 -1.26 8.25
N THR A 180 -9.04 -0.82 9.25
CA THR A 180 -9.60 -0.28 10.52
C THR A 180 -10.04 1.19 10.43
N SER A 181 -9.72 1.89 9.34
CA SER A 181 -9.91 3.33 9.20
C SER A 181 -10.78 3.66 8.01
N SER A 182 -11.76 4.55 8.19
CA SER A 182 -12.55 5.12 7.10
C SER A 182 -11.77 6.14 6.26
N LYS A 183 -10.47 6.29 6.53
CA LYS A 183 -9.57 7.22 5.87
C LYS A 183 -8.21 6.60 5.57
N PHE A 184 -7.70 6.86 4.37
CA PHE A 184 -6.30 6.65 4.00
C PHE A 184 -5.71 7.99 3.56
N TRP A 185 -4.84 8.57 4.39
CA TRP A 185 -4.43 9.97 4.28
C TRP A 185 -5.64 10.92 4.27
N ASN A 186 -5.87 11.64 3.16
CA ASN A 186 -7.03 12.49 2.98
C ASN A 186 -8.18 11.78 2.24
N TYR A 187 -7.96 10.54 1.79
CA TYR A 187 -8.97 9.77 1.07
C TYR A 187 -9.95 9.09 2.01
N GLN A 188 -11.24 9.28 1.77
CA GLN A 188 -12.30 8.54 2.44
C GLN A 188 -12.44 7.16 1.78
N LYS A 189 -12.76 6.15 2.57
CA LYS A 189 -12.95 4.76 2.12
C LYS A 189 -14.06 4.06 2.91
N PRO A 190 -14.68 3.01 2.36
CA PRO A 190 -15.57 2.15 3.13
C PRO A 190 -14.81 1.51 4.30
N VAL A 191 -15.56 1.04 5.31
CA VAL A 191 -15.05 0.16 6.36
C VAL A 191 -16.02 -0.96 6.64
N PHE A 192 -15.52 -2.14 6.95
CA PHE A 192 -16.36 -3.22 7.45
C PHE A 192 -16.56 -3.09 8.96
N LYS A 193 -17.77 -3.44 9.39
CA LYS A 193 -18.09 -3.70 10.80
C LYS A 193 -18.73 -5.09 10.90
N LEU A 194 -18.66 -5.68 12.08
CA LEU A 194 -19.39 -6.89 12.40
C LEU A 194 -20.66 -6.52 13.18
N LYS A 195 -21.80 -7.01 12.71
CA LYS A 195 -23.06 -7.01 13.45
C LYS A 195 -23.45 -8.46 13.71
N GLY A 196 -23.03 -8.98 14.87
CA GLY A 196 -23.02 -10.44 15.10
C GLY A 196 -22.02 -11.11 14.17
N ASP A 197 -22.44 -12.15 13.47
CA ASP A 197 -21.62 -12.90 12.49
C ASP A 197 -21.65 -12.33 11.06
N THR A 198 -22.36 -11.23 10.84
CA THR A 198 -22.55 -10.64 9.51
C THR A 198 -21.61 -9.46 9.28
N LEU A 199 -20.93 -9.48 8.12
CA LEU A 199 -20.18 -8.34 7.60
C LEU A 199 -21.16 -7.27 7.10
N ILE A 200 -21.07 -6.07 7.68
CA ILE A 200 -21.79 -4.89 7.20
C ILE A 200 -20.78 -3.86 6.69
N ILE A 201 -21.11 -3.21 5.56
CA ILE A 201 -20.31 -2.13 5.00
C ILE A 201 -20.83 -0.83 5.59
N ASP A 202 -19.93 -0.01 6.12
CA ASP A 202 -20.21 1.32 6.65
C ASP A 202 -19.38 2.38 5.90
N ASN A 203 -19.75 3.65 6.07
CA ASN A 203 -19.20 4.79 5.33
C ASN A 203 -19.41 4.69 3.81
N VAL A 204 -20.60 4.21 3.40
CA VAL A 204 -21.06 4.13 2.00
C VAL A 204 -22.44 4.82 1.88
N PRO A 205 -22.66 5.72 0.90
CA PRO A 205 -21.70 6.17 -0.11
C PRO A 205 -20.52 6.91 0.52
N VAL A 206 -19.32 6.65 0.01
CA VAL A 206 -18.09 7.24 0.54
C VAL A 206 -18.13 8.76 0.41
N PRO A 207 -17.84 9.55 1.46
CA PRO A 207 -17.94 11.00 1.34
C PRO A 207 -17.00 11.61 0.28
N ARG A 208 -17.56 12.50 -0.56
CA ARG A 208 -16.87 13.12 -1.71
C ARG A 208 -15.92 14.25 -1.37
N TYR A 209 -15.93 14.77 -0.13
CA TYR A 209 -15.29 16.04 0.23
C TYR A 209 -13.88 16.22 -0.34
N GLN A 210 -13.04 15.19 -0.32
CA GLN A 210 -11.69 15.18 -0.91
C GLN A 210 -11.59 15.46 -2.42
N PHE A 211 -12.56 15.01 -3.23
CA PHE A 211 -12.61 15.26 -4.68
C PHE A 211 -13.23 16.63 -5.01
N GLU A 212 -13.84 17.28 -4.01
CA GLU A 212 -14.61 18.52 -4.16
C GLU A 212 -14.05 19.70 -3.32
N THR A 213 -12.98 19.52 -2.53
CA THR A 213 -12.67 20.48 -1.44
C THR A 213 -12.09 21.86 -1.85
N PRO A 214 -12.64 22.97 -1.29
CA PRO A 214 -12.12 24.34 -1.40
C PRO A 214 -10.80 24.59 -0.65
N VAL A 215 -10.16 25.73 -0.97
CA VAL A 215 -8.84 26.21 -0.48
C VAL A 215 -8.70 26.23 1.06
N LEU A 216 -9.78 26.48 1.81
CA LEU A 216 -9.73 26.61 3.29
C LEU A 216 -9.36 25.32 4.03
N THR A 217 -9.80 24.16 3.53
CA THR A 217 -9.45 22.83 4.09
C THR A 217 -7.96 22.50 3.92
N ARG A 218 -7.31 23.07 2.89
CA ARG A 218 -5.86 22.92 2.60
C ARG A 218 -4.99 23.60 3.65
N ILE A 219 -5.47 24.71 4.21
CA ILE A 219 -4.80 25.47 5.27
C ILE A 219 -4.76 24.62 6.55
N ALA A 220 -5.87 23.98 6.91
CA ALA A 220 -5.99 23.17 8.13
C ALA A 220 -5.14 21.87 8.09
N THR A 221 -5.03 21.21 6.94
CA THR A 221 -4.24 19.95 6.82
C THR A 221 -2.72 20.18 6.82
N ASN A 222 -2.25 21.33 6.36
CA ASN A 222 -0.82 21.66 6.27
C ASN A 222 -0.21 22.23 7.56
N TRP A 223 -1.02 22.53 8.59
CA TRP A 223 -0.51 23.02 9.89
C TRP A 223 0.44 22.04 10.59
N ARG A 224 0.43 20.75 10.23
CA ARG A 224 1.37 19.73 10.74
C ARG A 224 2.80 19.87 10.21
N ASN A 225 3.05 20.69 9.18
CA ASN A 225 4.37 20.84 8.56
C ASN A 225 5.27 21.88 9.27
N PHE A 226 4.79 22.58 10.29
CA PHE A 226 5.63 23.47 11.08
C PHE A 226 6.69 22.66 11.87
N GLN A 227 7.98 22.90 11.58
CA GLN A 227 9.11 22.18 12.18
C GLN A 227 9.14 22.30 13.73
N MET A 228 8.60 23.39 14.27
CA MET A 228 8.39 23.61 15.71
C MET A 228 7.57 22.49 16.39
N PHE A 229 6.53 21.97 15.73
CA PHE A 229 5.72 20.86 16.25
C PHE A 229 6.39 19.50 16.06
N GLN A 230 7.28 19.36 15.07
CA GLN A 230 8.09 18.15 14.88
C GLN A 230 9.17 18.01 15.97
N LEU A 231 9.76 19.13 16.42
CA LEU A 231 10.73 19.12 17.52
C LEU A 231 10.04 18.82 18.87
N LEU A 232 8.88 19.41 19.13
CA LEU A 232 8.05 19.09 20.30
C LEU A 232 7.55 17.63 20.28
N GLY A 233 7.23 17.09 19.11
CA GLY A 233 6.93 15.67 18.92
C GLY A 233 8.11 14.75 19.24
N ARG A 234 9.30 15.07 18.72
CA ARG A 234 10.54 14.31 18.96
C ARG A 234 11.03 14.37 20.41
N MET A 235 10.81 15.49 21.11
CA MET A 235 11.12 15.61 22.55
C MET A 235 10.13 14.81 23.42
N ARG A 236 8.89 14.63 22.96
CA ARG A 236 7.87 13.82 23.65
C ARG A 236 8.04 12.32 23.39
N GLU A 237 8.63 11.91 22.27
CA GLU A 237 8.87 10.51 21.90
C GLU A 237 10.11 9.88 22.57
N ARG A 238 11.09 10.69 23.02
CA ARG A 238 12.31 10.17 23.66
C ARG A 238 12.13 9.55 25.06
N SER A 239 10.91 9.50 25.60
CA SER A 239 10.65 9.04 26.98
C SER A 239 9.70 7.84 27.09
N LYS A 240 9.43 7.10 26.00
CA LYS A 240 8.69 5.82 26.09
C LYS A 240 9.28 4.75 25.18
N VAL A 241 10.24 3.99 25.69
CA VAL A 241 10.40 2.59 25.27
C VAL A 241 9.30 1.80 25.98
N GLN A 242 8.09 1.88 25.43
CA GLN A 242 7.02 0.93 25.68
C GLN A 242 6.85 0.15 24.38
N LEU A 243 6.78 -1.19 24.46
CA LEU A 243 6.37 -2.05 23.34
C LEU A 243 5.09 -1.47 22.74
N ILE A 244 5.19 -0.79 21.60
CA ILE A 244 4.02 -0.26 20.91
C ILE A 244 3.28 -1.48 20.37
N PRO A 245 2.00 -1.72 20.75
CA PRO A 245 1.23 -2.81 20.18
C PRO A 245 1.26 -2.68 18.65
N TYR A 246 1.55 -3.78 17.95
CA TYR A 246 1.52 -3.81 16.50
C TYR A 246 0.12 -3.36 16.04
N LYS A 247 0.05 -2.18 15.42
CA LYS A 247 -1.22 -1.50 15.11
C LYS A 247 -1.98 -2.27 14.03
N GLY A 248 -3.25 -2.54 14.28
CA GLY A 248 -4.09 -3.27 13.33
C GLY A 248 -3.98 -4.79 13.44
N PHE A 249 -3.73 -5.32 14.65
CA PHE A 249 -3.82 -6.75 14.98
C PHE A 249 -4.64 -6.98 16.26
N ASP A 250 -5.71 -6.19 16.44
CA ASP A 250 -6.67 -6.41 17.52
C ASP A 250 -7.69 -7.49 17.14
N GLU A 251 -8.45 -7.96 18.12
CA GLU A 251 -9.47 -8.99 17.91
C GLU A 251 -10.55 -8.58 16.87
N PRO A 252 -11.09 -7.35 16.90
CA PRO A 252 -12.07 -6.92 15.90
C PRO A 252 -11.59 -7.05 14.46
N ILE A 253 -10.39 -6.55 14.12
CA ILE A 253 -9.91 -6.64 12.74
C ILE A 253 -9.57 -8.07 12.33
N ARG A 254 -9.10 -8.92 13.26
CA ARG A 254 -8.88 -10.35 12.99
C ARG A 254 -10.17 -11.06 12.62
N ASN A 255 -11.25 -10.81 13.34
CA ASN A 255 -12.55 -11.40 13.05
C ASN A 255 -13.11 -10.89 11.71
N ILE A 256 -12.99 -9.59 11.43
CA ILE A 256 -13.39 -9.02 10.12
C ILE A 256 -12.60 -9.66 8.97
N ALA A 257 -11.26 -9.75 9.11
CA ALA A 257 -10.40 -10.36 8.10
C ALA A 257 -10.80 -11.82 7.82
N LEU A 258 -10.99 -12.63 8.87
CA LEU A 258 -11.42 -14.01 8.71
C LEU A 258 -12.76 -14.11 7.97
N LYS A 259 -13.75 -13.29 8.34
CA LYS A 259 -15.06 -13.28 7.65
C LYS A 259 -14.93 -12.87 6.19
N ILE A 260 -14.05 -11.92 5.85
CA ILE A 260 -13.79 -11.52 4.46
C ILE A 260 -13.24 -12.70 3.66
N PHE A 261 -12.21 -13.38 4.18
CA PHE A 261 -11.59 -14.52 3.48
C PHE A 261 -12.49 -15.75 3.43
N GLU A 262 -13.30 -16.00 4.46
CA GLU A 262 -14.34 -17.04 4.45
C GLU A 262 -15.39 -16.75 3.36
N ALA A 263 -15.86 -15.51 3.26
CA ALA A 263 -16.82 -15.09 2.25
C ALA A 263 -16.24 -15.22 0.83
N LEU A 264 -14.97 -14.84 0.62
CA LEU A 264 -14.27 -15.07 -0.65
C LEU A 264 -14.18 -16.56 -0.96
N HIS A 265 -13.70 -17.36 -0.01
CA HIS A 265 -13.51 -18.79 -0.22
C HIS A 265 -14.82 -19.48 -0.60
N GLN A 266 -15.92 -19.13 0.06
CA GLN A 266 -17.25 -19.62 -0.29
C GLN A 266 -17.69 -19.18 -1.69
N ALA A 267 -17.50 -17.91 -2.07
CA ALA A 267 -17.82 -17.43 -3.40
C ALA A 267 -17.02 -18.14 -4.51
N HIS A 268 -15.76 -18.52 -4.23
CA HIS A 268 -14.91 -19.25 -5.16
C HIS A 268 -15.32 -20.73 -5.30
N LYS A 269 -15.72 -21.37 -4.19
CA LYS A 269 -16.32 -22.72 -4.19
C LYS A 269 -17.58 -22.77 -5.04
N GLU A 270 -18.49 -21.80 -4.88
CA GLU A 270 -19.71 -21.69 -5.69
C GLU A 270 -19.43 -21.51 -7.18
N LYS A 271 -18.34 -20.80 -7.52
CA LYS A 271 -17.95 -20.53 -8.91
C LYS A 271 -17.10 -21.64 -9.54
N GLY A 272 -16.59 -22.60 -8.77
CA GLY A 272 -15.63 -23.60 -9.26
C GLY A 272 -14.23 -23.04 -9.58
N SER A 273 -13.88 -21.93 -8.94
CA SER A 273 -12.58 -21.25 -9.06
C SER A 273 -11.75 -21.45 -7.80
N THR A 274 -10.43 -21.30 -7.90
CA THR A 274 -9.51 -21.50 -6.76
C THR A 274 -9.11 -20.14 -6.17
N LEU A 275 -9.34 -19.95 -4.87
CA LEU A 275 -8.83 -18.81 -4.12
C LEU A 275 -7.42 -19.11 -3.61
N VAL A 276 -6.47 -18.22 -3.88
CA VAL A 276 -5.13 -18.21 -3.29
C VAL A 276 -4.95 -16.90 -2.54
N VAL A 277 -4.72 -16.99 -1.23
CA VAL A 277 -4.41 -15.83 -0.40
C VAL A 277 -2.89 -15.69 -0.33
N LEU A 278 -2.35 -14.54 -0.74
CA LEU A 278 -0.92 -14.31 -0.94
C LEU A 278 -0.42 -13.19 -0.01
N TYR A 279 0.52 -13.53 0.87
CA TYR A 279 1.22 -12.52 1.66
C TYR A 279 2.45 -12.02 0.91
N LEU A 280 2.51 -10.70 0.71
CA LEU A 280 3.61 -9.99 0.08
C LEU A 280 4.52 -9.39 1.16
N PRO A 281 5.79 -9.82 1.28
CA PRO A 281 6.71 -9.27 2.28
C PRO A 281 7.13 -7.84 1.93
N THR A 282 7.28 -7.02 2.96
CA THR A 282 7.75 -5.64 2.89
C THR A 282 9.18 -5.53 3.45
N ASP A 283 9.75 -4.32 3.47
CA ASP A 283 11.02 -4.04 4.14
C ASP A 283 10.97 -4.34 5.66
N TYR A 284 9.79 -4.19 6.27
CA TYR A 284 9.56 -4.52 7.67
C TYR A 284 9.82 -6.01 7.97
N ASP A 285 9.40 -6.91 7.07
CA ASP A 285 9.51 -8.36 7.22
C ASP A 285 10.96 -8.89 7.23
N TYR A 286 11.92 -8.11 6.75
CA TYR A 286 13.35 -8.48 6.81
C TYR A 286 13.92 -8.42 8.23
N SER A 287 13.30 -7.65 9.12
CA SER A 287 13.82 -7.37 10.47
C SER A 287 12.82 -7.62 11.59
N HIS A 288 11.56 -7.89 11.27
CA HIS A 288 10.48 -8.04 12.25
C HIS A 288 9.59 -9.23 11.94
N GLU A 289 9.07 -9.86 12.99
CA GLU A 289 7.99 -10.83 12.86
C GLU A 289 6.65 -10.11 12.73
N VAL A 290 5.87 -10.50 11.72
CA VAL A 290 4.52 -9.97 11.50
C VAL A 290 3.49 -10.97 12.02
N PRO A 291 2.69 -10.63 13.05
CA PRO A 291 1.74 -11.56 13.70
C PRO A 291 0.68 -12.14 12.75
N TRP A 292 0.27 -11.36 11.74
CA TRP A 292 -0.72 -11.76 10.73
C TRP A 292 -0.32 -13.04 9.99
N ARG A 293 0.95 -13.22 9.69
CA ARG A 293 1.43 -14.38 8.91
C ARG A 293 1.17 -15.69 9.64
N LYS A 294 1.54 -15.76 10.93
CA LYS A 294 1.30 -16.94 11.75
C LYS A 294 -0.19 -17.16 11.97
N PHE A 295 -0.91 -16.10 12.35
CA PHE A 295 -2.35 -16.17 12.60
C PHE A 295 -3.14 -16.69 11.40
N LEU A 296 -2.90 -16.12 10.20
CA LEU A 296 -3.60 -16.54 8.99
C LEU A 296 -3.17 -17.93 8.53
N SER A 297 -1.90 -18.28 8.66
CA SER A 297 -1.45 -19.66 8.39
C SER A 297 -2.22 -20.69 9.22
N ASP A 298 -2.35 -20.45 10.53
CA ASP A 298 -3.06 -21.34 11.45
C ASP A 298 -4.58 -21.38 11.15
N GLU A 299 -5.20 -20.23 10.88
CA GLU A 299 -6.65 -20.13 10.63
C GLU A 299 -7.07 -20.64 9.25
N PHE A 300 -6.26 -20.40 8.21
CA PHE A 300 -6.53 -20.85 6.85
C PHE A 300 -6.32 -22.36 6.69
N LYS A 301 -5.35 -22.95 7.41
CA LYS A 301 -5.19 -24.41 7.46
C LYS A 301 -6.44 -25.10 8.00
N LYS A 302 -7.12 -24.52 9.00
CA LYS A 302 -8.38 -25.05 9.56
C LYS A 302 -9.56 -24.96 8.59
N ARG A 303 -9.48 -24.09 7.58
CA ARG A 303 -10.57 -23.75 6.65
C ARG A 303 -10.34 -24.23 5.23
N ASP A 304 -9.22 -24.92 4.99
CA ASP A 304 -8.81 -25.35 3.65
C ASP A 304 -8.70 -24.17 2.66
N ILE A 305 -8.21 -23.03 3.16
CA ILE A 305 -7.90 -21.86 2.34
C ILE A 305 -6.41 -21.93 1.96
N ILE A 306 -6.12 -21.87 0.67
CA ILE A 306 -4.74 -21.88 0.18
C ILE A 306 -4.08 -20.56 0.54
N PHE A 307 -2.99 -20.66 1.32
CA PHE A 307 -2.20 -19.52 1.74
C PHE A 307 -0.74 -19.67 1.31
N ILE A 308 -0.21 -18.64 0.65
CA ILE A 308 1.19 -18.56 0.24
C ILE A 308 1.84 -17.38 0.97
N ASP A 309 2.81 -17.68 1.82
CA ASP A 309 3.70 -16.69 2.43
C ASP A 309 5.01 -16.59 1.62
N MET A 310 5.23 -15.45 0.97
CA MET A 310 6.45 -15.21 0.17
C MET A 310 7.66 -14.76 1.00
N THR A 311 7.49 -14.47 2.29
CA THR A 311 8.58 -13.98 3.14
C THR A 311 9.81 -14.89 3.17
N PRO A 312 9.68 -16.23 3.29
CA PRO A 312 10.86 -17.11 3.31
C PRO A 312 11.67 -17.10 2.01
N GLU A 313 11.06 -16.72 0.88
CA GLU A 313 11.77 -16.56 -0.40
C GLU A 313 12.50 -15.22 -0.44
N PHE A 314 11.90 -14.15 0.08
CA PHE A 314 12.42 -12.78 0.00
C PHE A 314 13.54 -12.48 1.00
N VAL A 315 13.39 -12.92 2.25
CA VAL A 315 14.36 -12.62 3.32
C VAL A 315 15.73 -13.27 3.07
N LYS A 316 15.79 -14.30 2.21
CA LYS A 316 17.04 -14.96 1.80
C LYS A 316 17.78 -14.21 0.68
N GLN A 317 17.15 -13.24 0.04
CA GLN A 317 17.69 -12.53 -1.11
C GLN A 317 18.32 -11.19 -0.70
N PRO A 318 19.23 -10.65 -1.54
CA PRO A 318 19.73 -9.29 -1.35
C PRO A 318 18.60 -8.25 -1.36
N MET A 319 18.82 -7.12 -0.66
CA MET A 319 17.85 -6.03 -0.49
C MET A 319 17.45 -5.30 -1.80
N ASN A 320 17.99 -5.70 -2.96
CA ASN A 320 17.68 -5.08 -4.26
C ASN A 320 16.31 -5.48 -4.83
N LEU A 321 15.60 -6.41 -4.18
CA LEU A 321 14.20 -6.70 -4.50
C LEU A 321 13.28 -5.50 -4.22
N MET A 322 13.69 -4.61 -3.30
CA MET A 322 12.96 -3.39 -2.97
C MET A 322 13.58 -2.18 -3.68
N PHE A 323 12.74 -1.32 -4.24
CA PHE A 323 13.08 0.03 -4.66
C PHE A 323 12.29 1.03 -3.81
N LYS A 324 12.98 1.66 -2.85
CA LYS A 324 12.35 2.44 -1.76
C LYS A 324 11.45 1.53 -0.91
N VAL A 325 10.14 1.76 -0.93
CA VAL A 325 9.15 1.03 -0.12
C VAL A 325 8.31 0.03 -0.93
N HIS A 326 8.59 -0.12 -2.23
CA HIS A 326 7.89 -1.03 -3.15
C HIS A 326 8.88 -1.96 -3.86
N TYR A 327 8.38 -3.00 -4.55
CA TYR A 327 9.24 -3.88 -5.33
C TYR A 327 9.87 -3.16 -6.54
N SER A 328 11.15 -3.42 -6.79
CA SER A 328 11.82 -3.04 -8.03
C SER A 328 11.29 -3.89 -9.20
N GLU A 329 11.68 -3.60 -10.45
CA GLU A 329 11.39 -4.48 -11.59
C GLU A 329 11.95 -5.89 -11.34
N TYR A 330 13.17 -5.98 -10.80
CA TYR A 330 13.78 -7.24 -10.39
C TYR A 330 12.97 -7.94 -9.28
N GLY A 331 12.49 -7.19 -8.28
CA GLY A 331 11.63 -7.71 -7.22
C GLY A 331 10.31 -8.28 -7.72
N ASN A 332 9.62 -7.57 -8.62
CA ASN A 332 8.39 -8.04 -9.25
C ASN A 332 8.62 -9.29 -10.09
N LYS A 333 9.73 -9.34 -10.85
CA LYS A 333 10.12 -10.53 -11.61
C LYS A 333 10.42 -11.72 -10.70
N TYR A 334 11.21 -11.51 -9.65
CA TYR A 334 11.52 -12.56 -8.67
C TYR A 334 10.25 -13.10 -8.01
N LEU A 335 9.32 -12.21 -7.62
CA LEU A 335 8.01 -12.59 -7.11
C LEU A 335 7.26 -13.46 -8.10
N ALA A 336 7.10 -13.01 -9.35
CA ALA A 336 6.35 -13.72 -10.37
C ALA A 336 6.92 -15.12 -10.65
N ASP A 337 8.24 -15.23 -10.76
CA ASP A 337 8.94 -16.50 -11.01
C ASP A 337 8.78 -17.49 -9.85
N ALA A 338 8.97 -17.01 -8.61
CA ALA A 338 8.82 -17.84 -7.41
C ALA A 338 7.35 -18.21 -7.13
N LEU A 339 6.43 -17.26 -7.32
CA LEU A 339 5.00 -17.47 -7.16
C LEU A 339 4.47 -18.48 -8.18
N TYR A 340 4.85 -18.37 -9.46
CA TYR A 340 4.43 -19.31 -10.50
C TYR A 340 4.81 -20.76 -10.16
N LYS A 341 6.03 -20.99 -9.63
CA LYS A 341 6.45 -22.32 -9.13
C LYS A 341 5.57 -22.83 -7.99
N LYS A 342 5.19 -21.96 -7.04
CA LYS A 342 4.29 -22.33 -5.94
C LYS A 342 2.86 -22.58 -6.42
N LEU A 343 2.35 -21.78 -7.35
CA LEU A 343 1.03 -21.95 -7.94
C LEU A 343 0.93 -23.29 -8.70
N THR A 344 1.90 -23.63 -9.53
CA THR A 344 1.93 -24.90 -10.29
C THR A 344 2.20 -26.13 -9.41
N ALA A 345 2.69 -25.93 -8.18
CA ALA A 345 2.81 -26.98 -7.18
C ALA A 345 1.45 -27.36 -6.55
N ILE A 346 0.46 -26.46 -6.58
CA ILE A 346 -0.88 -26.71 -6.04
C ILE A 346 -1.64 -27.69 -6.97
N PRO A 347 -2.14 -28.83 -6.47
CA PRO A 347 -2.81 -29.84 -7.30
C PRO A 347 -3.98 -29.31 -8.13
N GLU A 348 -4.83 -28.46 -7.54
CA GLU A 348 -5.99 -27.88 -8.22
C GLU A 348 -5.59 -27.02 -9.42
N ILE A 349 -4.59 -26.14 -9.23
CA ILE A 349 -4.08 -25.25 -10.26
C ILE A 349 -3.35 -26.05 -11.35
N ARG A 350 -2.52 -27.02 -10.95
CA ARG A 350 -1.85 -27.92 -11.89
C ARG A 350 -2.85 -28.67 -12.77
N ASN A 351 -3.94 -29.17 -12.18
CA ASN A 351 -4.99 -29.85 -12.91
C ASN A 351 -5.66 -28.93 -13.93
N LYS A 352 -6.01 -27.69 -13.53
CA LYS A 352 -6.55 -26.67 -14.46
C LYS A 352 -5.59 -26.40 -15.62
N LEU A 353 -4.31 -26.17 -15.34
CA LEU A 353 -3.29 -25.95 -16.37
C LEU A 353 -3.12 -27.14 -17.32
N SER A 354 -3.24 -28.37 -16.82
CA SER A 354 -3.09 -29.58 -17.66
C SER A 354 -4.22 -29.79 -18.67
N LYS A 355 -5.37 -29.14 -18.45
CA LYS A 355 -6.55 -29.22 -19.32
C LYS A 355 -6.52 -28.22 -20.48
N VAL A 356 -5.63 -27.23 -20.39
CA VAL A 356 -5.47 -26.20 -21.41
C VAL A 356 -4.22 -26.54 -22.22
N ARG A 357 -4.45 -26.85 -23.51
CA ARG A 357 -3.41 -27.21 -24.48
C ARG A 357 -3.14 -26.06 -25.42
#